data_AF-A0A956D5H6-F1
#
_entry.id   AF-A0A956D5H6-F1
#
_cell.length_a   1.000
_cell.length_b   1.000
_cell.length_c   1.000
_cell.angle_alpha   90.00
_cell.angle_beta   90.00
_cell.angle_gamma   90.00
#
_symmetry.space_group_name_H-M   'P 1'
#
loop_
_entity.id
_entity.type
_entity.pdbx_description
1 polymer ?
#
loop_
_entity_poly.entity_id
_entity_poly.type
_entity_poly.pdbx_seq_one_letter_code
_entity_poly.pdbx_strand_id
1 'polypeptide(L)'
;MPIWTELLAAAPEVVTLPFLGASSVFDRARRYTVRGRLPPERGWHRFEVAGSRHASWRGEGEPDGDFAEGRETVSGYLVEDRLIEDGVAVPLDVRRTFTLARPVHLVEAGLDRFARALVARQADGALIFVRPELPLGPEPDVLEAFQDGVSIDEVPGVPPALHLAFLWQVHRR
;
A
#
# COMPACT_ATOMS: atom_id res chain seq x y z
N MET A 1 9.28 46.07 -11.12
CA MET A 1 8.08 45.70 -10.33
C MET A 1 7.65 44.34 -10.82
N PRO A 2 7.90 43.25 -10.08
CA PRO A 2 7.42 41.93 -10.49
C PRO A 2 5.89 41.95 -10.51
N ILE A 3 5.31 41.37 -11.56
CA ILE A 3 3.87 41.34 -11.80
C ILE A 3 3.28 40.35 -10.80
N TRP A 4 2.22 40.73 -10.07
CA TRP A 4 1.56 39.88 -9.05
C TRP A 4 1.25 38.44 -9.51
N THR A 5 1.12 38.22 -10.83
CA THR A 5 0.94 36.92 -11.46
C THR A 5 2.14 35.97 -11.28
N GLU A 6 3.37 36.48 -11.18
CA GLU A 6 4.58 35.67 -10.94
C GLU A 6 4.70 35.18 -9.50
N LEU A 7 4.10 35.88 -8.53
CA LEU A 7 4.06 35.46 -7.12
C LEU A 7 3.02 34.35 -6.85
N LEU A 8 2.03 34.19 -7.75
CA LEU A 8 0.98 33.17 -7.65
C LEU A 8 1.30 31.90 -8.43
N ALA A 9 2.24 31.96 -9.37
CA ALA A 9 2.75 30.78 -10.05
C ALA A 9 3.71 30.05 -9.10
N ALA A 10 3.16 29.17 -8.25
CA ALA A 10 3.98 28.23 -7.51
C ALA A 10 4.93 27.54 -8.50
N ALA A 11 6.24 27.61 -8.22
CA ALA A 11 7.25 27.00 -9.06
C ALA A 11 6.89 25.52 -9.28
N PRO A 12 7.12 24.98 -10.50
CA PRO A 12 6.88 23.56 -10.75
C PRO A 12 7.69 22.74 -9.75
N GLU A 13 6.98 21.92 -8.98
CA GLU A 13 7.54 21.01 -7.99
C GLU A 13 7.63 19.62 -8.62
N VAL A 14 8.76 18.94 -8.44
CA VAL A 14 8.91 17.55 -8.87
C VAL A 14 8.69 16.66 -7.67
N VAL A 15 7.66 15.82 -7.75
CA VAL A 15 7.27 14.88 -6.70
C VAL A 15 7.33 13.45 -7.23
N THR A 16 7.68 12.49 -6.36
CA THR A 16 7.62 11.06 -6.70
C THR A 16 6.31 10.48 -6.21
N LEU A 17 5.50 9.95 -7.12
CA LEU A 17 4.17 9.41 -6.80
C LEU A 17 3.97 8.03 -7.41
N PRO A 18 3.18 7.15 -6.75
CA PRO A 18 2.81 5.87 -7.31
C PRO A 18 1.84 6.07 -8.49
N PHE A 19 2.13 5.36 -9.57
CA PHE A 19 1.29 5.30 -10.76
C PHE A 19 0.73 3.89 -10.93
N LEU A 20 -0.60 3.78 -10.94
CA LEU A 20 -1.32 2.49 -11.00
C LEU A 20 -1.89 2.19 -12.39
N GLY A 21 -1.48 2.93 -13.43
CA GLY A 21 -1.96 2.75 -14.80
C GLY A 21 -3.17 3.62 -15.20
N ALA A 22 -3.56 4.57 -14.36
CA ALA A 22 -4.69 5.49 -14.63
C ALA A 22 -4.21 6.80 -15.27
N SER A 23 -5.10 7.62 -15.81
CA SER A 23 -4.78 8.99 -16.28
C SER A 23 -4.65 10.01 -15.14
N SER A 24 -4.55 9.55 -13.89
CA SER A 24 -4.46 10.40 -12.70
C SER A 24 -3.48 9.83 -11.69
N VAL A 25 -2.86 10.72 -10.92
CA VAL A 25 -2.02 10.39 -9.75
C VAL A 25 -2.51 11.16 -8.53
N PHE A 26 -2.21 10.64 -7.34
CA PHE A 26 -2.68 11.19 -6.08
C PHE A 26 -1.53 11.56 -5.15
N ASP A 27 -1.55 12.80 -4.67
CA ASP A 27 -0.69 13.26 -3.58
C ASP A 27 -1.56 13.77 -2.42
N ARG A 28 -1.48 13.08 -1.28
CA ARG A 28 -2.36 13.19 -0.12
C ARG A 28 -3.83 13.22 -0.55
N ALA A 29 -4.54 14.30 -0.26
CA ALA A 29 -5.93 14.52 -0.69
C ALA A 29 -6.07 15.11 -2.11
N ARG A 30 -4.96 15.41 -2.80
CA ARG A 30 -4.96 16.04 -4.12
C ARG A 30 -4.88 14.99 -5.22
N ARG A 31 -5.78 15.12 -6.19
CA ARG A 31 -5.73 14.41 -7.46
C ARG A 31 -5.15 15.31 -8.54
N TYR A 32 -4.25 14.75 -9.35
CA TYR A 32 -3.69 15.39 -10.53
C TYR A 32 -4.02 14.55 -11.77
N THR A 33 -4.48 15.19 -12.84
CA THR A 33 -4.62 14.56 -14.14
C THR A 33 -3.29 14.59 -14.86
N VAL A 34 -2.78 13.43 -15.29
CA VAL A 34 -1.53 13.35 -16.03
C VAL A 34 -1.76 13.83 -17.46
N ARG A 35 -0.98 14.82 -17.91
CA ARG A 35 -1.02 15.35 -19.28
C ARG A 35 0.21 14.90 -20.08
N GLY A 36 0.00 14.71 -21.39
CA GLY A 36 1.06 14.27 -22.30
C GLY A 36 1.30 12.77 -22.21
N ARG A 37 2.57 12.37 -22.22
CA ARG A 37 2.97 10.95 -22.15
C ARG A 37 2.68 10.40 -20.75
N LEU A 38 2.00 9.27 -20.69
CA LEU A 38 1.82 8.49 -19.46
C LEU A 38 3.07 7.64 -19.18
N PRO A 39 3.36 7.34 -17.91
CA PRO A 39 4.32 6.30 -17.57
C PRO A 39 3.98 4.97 -18.29
N PRO A 40 4.98 4.23 -18.78
CA PRO A 40 4.76 2.99 -19.51
C PRO A 40 4.29 1.84 -18.61
N GLU A 41 4.71 1.86 -17.35
CA GLU A 41 4.49 0.76 -16.39
C GLU A 41 4.01 1.29 -15.03
N ARG A 42 3.39 0.39 -14.26
CA ARG A 42 3.03 0.66 -12.87
C ARG A 42 4.30 0.77 -12.02
N GLY A 43 4.32 1.70 -11.08
CA GLY A 43 5.50 1.90 -10.24
C GLY A 43 5.58 3.28 -9.64
N TRP A 44 6.74 3.60 -9.12
CA TRP A 44 7.09 4.93 -8.65
C TRP A 44 7.63 5.76 -9.81
N HIS A 45 7.08 6.97 -9.97
CA HIS A 45 7.43 7.86 -11.07
C HIS A 45 7.55 9.28 -10.59
N ARG A 46 8.44 10.04 -11.23
CA ARG A 46 8.59 11.47 -11.00
C ARG A 46 7.60 12.25 -11.85
N PHE A 47 6.85 13.12 -11.20
CA PHE A 47 5.89 14.01 -11.83
C PHE A 47 6.24 15.45 -11.51
N GLU A 48 6.21 16.29 -12.53
CA GLU A 48 6.18 17.74 -12.33
C GLU A 48 4.73 18.17 -12.11
N VAL A 49 4.47 18.78 -10.96
CA VAL A 49 3.19 19.38 -10.59
C VAL A 49 3.38 20.90 -10.49
N ALA A 50 2.53 21.66 -11.18
CA ALA A 50 2.46 23.11 -11.06
C ALA A 50 1.02 23.47 -10.74
N GLY A 51 0.78 24.48 -9.88
CA GLY A 51 -0.45 24.84 -9.13
C GLY A 51 -1.86 24.66 -9.74
N SER A 52 -1.96 24.22 -10.98
CA SER A 52 -3.06 23.48 -11.60
C SER A 52 -3.25 22.04 -11.08
N ARG A 53 -4.41 21.42 -11.36
CA ARG A 53 -4.70 19.98 -11.11
C ARG A 53 -4.07 19.07 -12.16
N HIS A 54 -2.88 19.40 -12.64
CA HIS A 54 -2.19 18.68 -13.70
C HIS A 54 -0.79 18.24 -13.26
N ALA A 55 -0.41 17.06 -13.73
CA ALA A 55 0.91 16.48 -13.57
C ALA A 55 1.50 16.15 -14.95
N SER A 56 2.81 16.32 -15.11
CA SER A 56 3.53 15.86 -16.30
C SER A 56 4.56 14.83 -15.89
N TRP A 57 4.55 13.67 -16.54
CA TRP A 57 5.53 12.63 -16.25
C TRP A 57 6.93 13.06 -16.68
N ARG A 58 7.91 12.92 -15.77
CA ARG A 58 9.32 13.28 -15.99
C ARG A 58 10.24 12.07 -16.09
N GLY A 59 9.78 10.89 -15.70
CA GLY A 59 10.52 9.64 -15.78
C GLY A 59 10.27 8.74 -14.59
N GLU A 60 11.00 7.63 -14.54
CA GLU A 60 10.98 6.71 -13.40
C GLU A 60 11.50 7.40 -12.13
N GLY A 61 11.02 6.90 -10.99
CA GLY A 61 11.42 7.33 -9.66
C GLY A 61 11.57 6.12 -8.74
N GLU A 62 12.30 6.32 -7.65
CA GLU A 62 12.39 5.34 -6.57
C GLU A 62 11.24 5.55 -5.57
N PRO A 63 10.90 4.53 -4.76
CA PRO A 63 9.97 4.71 -3.65
C PRO A 63 10.32 5.91 -2.79
N ASP A 64 9.33 6.75 -2.50
CA ASP A 64 9.49 7.88 -1.61
C ASP A 64 9.49 7.38 -0.15
N GLY A 65 10.62 7.51 0.54
CA GLY A 65 10.78 7.06 1.93
C GLY A 65 9.86 7.79 2.92
N ASP A 66 9.46 9.02 2.58
CA ASP A 66 8.58 9.85 3.39
C ASP A 66 7.13 9.79 2.88
N PHE A 67 6.80 8.86 1.98
CA PHE A 67 5.47 8.80 1.35
C PHE A 67 4.32 8.73 2.35
N ALA A 68 4.52 8.09 3.50
CA ALA A 68 3.52 8.00 4.56
C ALA A 68 3.20 9.35 5.23
N GLU A 69 4.07 10.36 5.13
CA GLU A 69 3.92 11.62 5.86
C GLU A 69 2.69 12.41 5.40
N GLY A 70 1.76 12.63 6.35
CA GLY A 70 0.51 13.34 6.10
C GLY A 70 -0.52 12.52 5.30
N ARG A 71 -0.37 11.19 5.24
CA ARG A 71 -1.37 10.27 4.70
C ARG A 71 -1.99 9.44 5.81
N GLU A 72 -3.19 8.92 5.54
CA GLU A 72 -3.76 7.88 6.37
C GLU A 72 -2.98 6.58 6.13
N THR A 73 -2.49 5.97 7.20
CA THR A 73 -1.74 4.71 7.17
C THR A 73 -2.44 3.65 7.97
N VAL A 74 -2.34 2.40 7.53
CA VAL A 74 -2.83 1.24 8.26
C VAL A 74 -1.77 0.15 8.27
N SER A 75 -1.69 -0.58 9.39
CA SER A 75 -0.83 -1.74 9.56
C SER A 75 -1.64 -3.03 9.45
N GLY A 76 -0.96 -4.13 9.13
CA GLY A 76 -1.58 -5.45 9.07
C GLY A 76 -0.63 -6.50 8.54
N TYR A 77 -1.19 -7.63 8.10
CA TYR A 77 -0.42 -8.77 7.59
C TYR A 77 -0.67 -8.96 6.09
N LEU A 78 0.41 -9.15 5.35
CA LEU A 78 0.36 -9.43 3.92
C LEU A 78 0.07 -10.91 3.65
N VAL A 79 -0.86 -11.14 2.73
CA VAL A 79 -1.11 -12.43 2.08
C VAL A 79 -1.04 -12.19 0.58
N GLU A 80 0.07 -12.62 -0.03
CA GLU A 80 0.41 -12.28 -1.41
C GLU A 80 0.43 -10.75 -1.61
N ASP A 81 -0.41 -10.22 -2.50
CA ASP A 81 -0.56 -8.80 -2.80
C ASP A 81 -1.72 -8.14 -2.03
N ARG A 82 -2.15 -8.73 -0.91
CA ARG A 82 -3.28 -8.24 -0.10
C ARG A 82 -2.91 -8.01 1.35
N LEU A 83 -3.55 -7.02 1.96
CA LEU A 83 -3.46 -6.73 3.38
C LEU A 83 -4.72 -7.18 4.09
N ILE A 84 -4.53 -7.82 5.23
CA ILE A 84 -5.54 -7.91 6.28
C ILE A 84 -5.14 -6.93 7.38
N GLU A 85 -5.92 -5.85 7.51
CA GLU A 85 -5.66 -4.74 8.43
C GLU A 85 -5.73 -5.20 9.89
N ASP A 86 -4.96 -4.57 10.77
CA ASP A 86 -5.10 -4.76 12.21
C ASP A 86 -6.49 -4.32 12.70
N GLY A 87 -6.94 -4.88 13.84
CA GLY A 87 -8.23 -4.54 14.45
C GLY A 87 -9.45 -5.16 13.78
N VAL A 88 -9.26 -5.96 12.71
CA VAL A 88 -10.34 -6.79 12.15
C VAL A 88 -10.77 -7.87 13.15
N ALA A 89 -12.07 -8.13 13.22
CA ALA A 89 -12.59 -9.27 13.96
C ALA A 89 -12.57 -10.52 13.09
N VAL A 90 -12.23 -11.68 13.68
CA VAL A 90 -12.34 -12.97 13.01
C VAL A 90 -13.83 -13.25 12.72
N PRO A 91 -14.26 -13.30 11.45
CA PRO A 91 -15.65 -13.59 11.14
C PRO A 91 -15.94 -15.08 11.37
N LEU A 92 -17.16 -15.38 11.84
CA LEU A 92 -17.65 -16.76 11.98
C LEU A 92 -17.76 -17.51 10.63
N ASP A 93 -17.80 -16.77 9.51
CA ASP A 93 -17.90 -17.30 8.15
C ASP A 93 -16.59 -17.03 7.38
N VAL A 94 -15.89 -18.10 7.02
CA VAL A 94 -14.62 -18.08 6.27
C VAL A 94 -14.76 -17.36 4.93
N ARG A 95 -15.94 -17.36 4.31
CA ARG A 95 -16.16 -16.63 3.04
C ARG A 95 -16.01 -15.12 3.23
N ARG A 96 -16.31 -14.61 4.43
CA ARG A 96 -16.12 -13.20 4.76
C ARG A 96 -14.65 -12.84 4.94
N THR A 97 -13.79 -13.80 5.30
CA THR A 97 -12.33 -13.58 5.38
C THR A 97 -11.77 -13.04 4.06
N PHE A 98 -12.25 -13.54 2.91
CA PHE A 98 -11.84 -13.05 1.59
C PHE A 98 -12.21 -11.59 1.32
N THR A 99 -13.30 -11.12 1.93
CA THR A 99 -13.75 -9.72 1.77
C THR A 99 -12.93 -8.75 2.61
N LEU A 100 -12.25 -9.24 3.64
CA LEU A 100 -11.39 -8.45 4.52
C LEU A 100 -9.98 -8.24 3.94
N ALA A 101 -9.52 -9.14 3.07
CA ALA A 101 -8.22 -9.04 2.41
C ALA A 101 -8.27 -8.04 1.23
N ARG A 102 -7.64 -6.88 1.40
CA ARG A 102 -7.69 -5.77 0.43
C ARG A 102 -6.41 -5.70 -0.42
N PRO A 103 -6.50 -5.46 -1.73
CA PRO A 103 -5.33 -5.38 -2.60
C PRO A 103 -4.41 -4.24 -2.19
N VAL A 104 -3.11 -4.52 -2.21
CA VAL A 104 -2.01 -3.58 -1.98
C VAL A 104 -1.19 -3.49 -3.26
N HIS A 105 -0.84 -2.28 -3.65
CA HIS A 105 -0.03 -2.02 -4.83
C HIS A 105 1.42 -1.74 -4.46
N LEU A 106 2.30 -2.04 -5.41
CA LEU A 106 3.74 -1.80 -5.33
C LEU A 106 4.39 -2.54 -4.15
N VAL A 107 3.86 -3.73 -3.81
CA VAL A 107 4.44 -4.63 -2.82
C VAL A 107 5.83 -5.07 -3.30
N GLU A 108 6.81 -5.00 -2.41
CA GLU A 108 8.17 -5.42 -2.68
C GLU A 108 8.26 -6.93 -2.92
N ALA A 109 9.12 -7.34 -3.85
CA ALA A 109 9.39 -8.76 -4.07
C ALA A 109 10.27 -9.33 -2.94
N GLY A 110 10.06 -10.61 -2.59
CA GLY A 110 10.89 -11.29 -1.60
C GLY A 110 10.49 -11.05 -0.14
N LEU A 111 9.34 -10.43 0.11
CA LEU A 111 8.76 -10.39 1.46
C LEU A 111 8.35 -11.79 1.91
N ASP A 112 8.57 -12.06 3.20
CA ASP A 112 8.15 -13.31 3.82
C ASP A 112 6.63 -13.46 3.79
N ARG A 113 6.18 -14.72 3.80
CA ARG A 113 4.76 -15.02 3.96
C ARG A 113 4.31 -14.54 5.34
N PHE A 114 3.14 -13.92 5.39
CA PHE A 114 2.61 -13.29 6.60
C PHE A 114 3.49 -12.13 7.12
N ALA A 115 4.28 -11.51 6.25
CA ALA A 115 5.02 -10.30 6.61
C ALA A 115 4.06 -9.21 7.10
N ARG A 116 4.42 -8.59 8.22
CA ARG A 116 3.75 -7.40 8.72
C ARG A 116 4.15 -6.19 7.88
N ALA A 117 3.19 -5.35 7.53
CA ALA A 117 3.44 -4.22 6.64
C ALA A 117 2.66 -2.97 7.05
N LEU A 118 3.29 -1.83 6.78
CA LEU A 118 2.65 -0.52 6.79
C LEU A 118 2.25 -0.17 5.36
N VAL A 119 0.99 0.21 5.17
CA VAL A 119 0.49 0.71 3.88
C VAL A 119 -0.13 2.10 4.05
N ALA A 120 -0.05 2.90 3.00
CA ALA A 120 -0.70 4.20 2.95
C ALA A 120 -1.95 4.13 2.06
N ARG A 121 -3.03 4.75 2.53
CA ARG A 121 -4.29 4.87 1.78
C ARG A 121 -4.23 6.11 0.89
N GLN A 122 -4.48 5.91 -0.41
CA GLN A 122 -4.71 7.00 -1.35
C GLN A 122 -6.15 7.53 -1.25
N ALA A 123 -6.37 8.74 -1.75
CA ALA A 123 -7.69 9.38 -1.73
C ALA A 123 -8.78 8.62 -2.52
N ASP A 124 -8.39 7.76 -3.47
CA ASP A 124 -9.29 6.86 -4.21
C ASP A 124 -9.51 5.51 -3.50
N GLY A 125 -8.91 5.32 -2.32
CA GLY A 125 -9.02 4.10 -1.52
C GLY A 125 -7.99 3.03 -1.84
N ALA A 126 -7.11 3.22 -2.83
CA ALA A 126 -6.02 2.30 -3.11
C ALA A 126 -5.04 2.22 -1.93
N LEU A 127 -4.52 1.02 -1.66
CA LEU A 127 -3.49 0.81 -0.65
C LEU A 127 -2.14 0.70 -1.34
N ILE A 128 -1.16 1.50 -0.91
CA ILE A 128 0.20 1.49 -1.42
C ILE A 128 1.12 0.95 -0.34
N PHE A 129 1.92 -0.06 -0.68
CA PHE A 129 2.95 -0.56 0.22
C PHE A 129 3.96 0.55 0.55
N VAL A 130 4.21 0.76 1.84
CA VAL A 130 5.21 1.74 2.30
C VAL A 130 6.48 1.02 2.72
N ARG A 131 6.37 0.05 3.66
CA ARG A 131 7.51 -0.70 4.20
C ARG A 131 7.05 -1.93 4.98
N PRO A 132 7.93 -2.93 5.18
CA PRO A 132 7.70 -3.94 6.20
C PRO A 132 7.74 -3.31 7.60
N GLU A 133 6.98 -3.89 8.52
CA GLU A 133 7.07 -3.58 9.95
C GLU A 133 7.73 -4.72 10.70
N LEU A 134 8.21 -4.42 11.92
CA LEU A 134 8.77 -5.44 12.80
C LEU A 134 7.70 -6.48 13.16
N PRO A 135 8.03 -7.78 13.14
CA PRO A 135 7.11 -8.82 13.59
C PRO A 135 6.74 -8.64 15.06
N LEU A 136 5.55 -9.11 15.44
CA LEU A 136 5.02 -9.07 16.79
C LEU A 136 5.36 -10.32 17.61
N GLY A 137 5.95 -11.35 17.01
CA GLY A 137 6.40 -12.57 17.67
C GLY A 137 5.84 -13.87 17.12
N PRO A 138 4.51 -14.04 16.91
CA PRO A 138 3.91 -15.32 16.53
C PRO A 138 4.05 -15.66 15.04
N GLU A 139 4.59 -14.76 14.21
CA GLU A 139 4.73 -14.97 12.77
C GLU A 139 5.54 -16.23 12.38
N PRO A 140 6.70 -16.52 13.01
CA PRO A 140 7.46 -17.73 12.71
C PRO A 140 6.68 -19.03 12.98
N ASP A 141 5.99 -19.10 14.13
CA ASP A 141 5.21 -20.27 14.52
C ASP A 141 3.99 -20.49 13.59
N VAL A 142 3.35 -19.38 13.17
CA VAL A 142 2.25 -19.43 12.19
C VAL A 142 2.76 -19.87 10.80
N LEU A 143 3.95 -19.43 10.41
CA LEU A 143 4.58 -19.85 9.17
C LEU A 143 4.93 -21.34 9.20
N GLU A 144 5.49 -21.84 10.30
CA GLU A 144 5.78 -23.26 10.52
C GLU A 144 4.49 -24.09 10.45
N ALA A 145 3.45 -23.71 11.20
CA ALA A 145 2.16 -24.38 11.16
C ALA A 145 1.55 -24.44 9.74
N PHE A 146 1.74 -23.38 8.95
CA PHE A 146 1.28 -23.34 7.56
C PHE A 146 2.05 -24.34 6.66
N GLN A 147 3.36 -24.45 6.86
CA GLN A 147 4.20 -25.39 6.12
C GLN A 147 3.84 -26.84 6.44
N ASP A 148 3.59 -27.12 7.72
CA ASP A 148 3.21 -28.44 8.23
C ASP A 148 1.74 -28.80 7.94
N GLY A 149 0.92 -27.82 7.56
CA GLY A 149 -0.50 -28.01 7.26
C GLY A 149 -1.35 -28.28 8.50
N VAL A 150 -0.96 -27.71 9.64
CA VAL A 150 -1.65 -27.86 10.94
C VAL A 150 -2.37 -26.57 11.34
N SER A 151 -3.27 -26.64 12.33
CA SER A 151 -3.96 -25.46 12.85
C SER A 151 -3.01 -24.57 13.68
N ILE A 152 -3.38 -23.29 13.81
CA ILE A 152 -2.70 -22.28 14.64
C ILE A 152 -3.43 -21.98 15.95
N ASP A 153 -4.50 -22.72 16.28
CA ASP A 153 -5.30 -22.48 17.49
C ASP A 153 -4.50 -22.61 18.79
N GLU A 154 -3.42 -23.39 18.77
CA GLU A 154 -2.52 -23.58 19.92
C GLU A 154 -1.35 -22.58 19.94
N VAL A 155 -1.17 -21.76 18.90
CA VAL A 155 -0.12 -20.75 18.85
C VAL A 155 -0.54 -19.55 19.70
N PRO A 156 0.18 -19.23 20.79
CA PRO A 156 -0.21 -18.17 21.70
C PRO A 156 0.00 -16.79 21.07
N GLY A 157 -0.91 -15.86 21.35
CA GLY A 157 -0.74 -14.45 21.02
C GLY A 157 -0.93 -14.09 19.55
N VAL A 158 -1.41 -15.01 18.70
CA VAL A 158 -1.73 -14.72 17.29
C VAL A 158 -2.78 -13.62 17.19
N PRO A 159 -2.47 -12.47 16.56
CA PRO A 159 -3.45 -11.42 16.34
C PRO A 159 -4.55 -11.87 15.37
N PRO A 160 -5.78 -11.37 15.51
CA PRO A 160 -6.89 -11.69 14.58
C PRO A 160 -6.53 -11.53 13.09
N ALA A 161 -5.79 -10.48 12.75
CA ALA A 161 -5.36 -10.22 11.38
C ALA A 161 -4.41 -11.31 10.84
N LEU A 162 -3.47 -11.79 11.66
CA LEU A 162 -2.55 -12.87 11.31
C LEU A 162 -3.29 -14.21 11.23
N HIS A 163 -4.23 -14.47 12.13
CA HIS A 163 -5.09 -15.65 12.06
C HIS A 163 -5.86 -15.68 10.73
N LEU A 164 -6.46 -14.56 10.34
CA LEU A 164 -7.19 -14.46 9.08
C LEU A 164 -6.27 -14.59 7.86
N ALA A 165 -5.05 -14.06 7.93
CA ALA A 165 -4.03 -14.23 6.91
C ALA A 165 -3.70 -15.71 6.69
N PHE A 166 -3.51 -16.45 7.78
CA PHE A 166 -3.31 -17.89 7.73
C PHE A 166 -4.50 -18.62 7.06
N LEU A 167 -5.73 -18.38 7.53
CA LEU A 167 -6.93 -19.02 6.97
C LEU A 167 -7.12 -18.71 5.48
N TRP A 168 -6.86 -17.47 5.08
CA TRP A 168 -6.94 -17.05 3.68
C TRP A 168 -5.95 -17.84 2.82
N GLN A 169 -4.71 -17.99 3.29
CA GLN A 169 -3.68 -18.71 2.56
C GLN A 169 -3.95 -20.21 2.47
N VAL A 170 -4.40 -20.83 3.56
CA VAL A 170 -4.77 -22.26 3.59
C VAL A 170 -5.87 -22.57 2.58
N HIS A 171 -6.89 -21.72 2.48
CA HIS A 171 -8.02 -21.95 1.59
C HIS A 171 -7.70 -21.71 0.09
N ARG A 172 -6.61 -21.00 -0.23
CA ARG A 172 -6.15 -20.79 -1.62
C ARG A 172 -5.29 -21.92 -2.16
N ARG A 173 -4.83 -22.83 -1.30
CA ARG A 173 -4.06 -24.03 -1.67
C ARG A 173 -4.96 -25.13 -2.21
#